data_AF-A0A353YHV8-F1
#
_entry.id   AF-A0A353YHV8-F1
#
_cell.length_a   1.000
_cell.length_b   1.000
_cell.length_c   1.000
_cell.angle_alpha   90.00
_cell.angle_beta   90.00
_cell.angle_gamma   90.00
#
_symmetry.space_group_name_H-M   'P 1'
#
loop_
_entity.id
_entity.type
_entity.pdbx_description
1 polymer ?
#
loop_
_entity_poly.entity_id
_entity_poly.type
_entity_poly.pdbx_seq_one_letter_code
_entity_poly.pdbx_strand_id
1 'polypeptide(L)'
;MRYLRTTILAAAVALPWGVSSLHAQIRERPRVFIQKPSRFTLGGGLLLSQPKGDLANNIDNGFGADFYGLFRLDQDGVLSLRADLGGAQYGRETQTAPYAFGPRVGFDVETTNSINWAAIGPQIMAPAGRVRPYGNVSLGVMDFTTRSAVRGTGQYEGQTFASTDNQSDNTRTWIFGGGLYIP
;
A
#
# COMPACT_ATOMS: atom_id res chain seq x y z
N MET A 1 -22.68 -27.50 94.15
CA MET A 1 -23.66 -28.08 93.21
C MET A 1 -23.19 -27.76 91.79
N ARG A 2 -23.02 -28.62 90.80
CA ARG A 2 -23.13 -30.07 90.58
C ARG A 2 -22.43 -30.34 89.21
N TYR A 3 -21.48 -31.27 89.18
CA TYR A 3 -21.02 -32.23 88.12
C TYR A 3 -21.06 -31.80 86.63
N LEU A 4 -19.93 -31.74 85.90
CA LEU A 4 -19.10 -32.83 85.34
C LEU A 4 -19.87 -33.81 84.43
N ARG A 5 -19.60 -33.79 83.11
CA ARG A 5 -19.64 -34.98 82.23
C ARG A 5 -18.62 -34.91 81.09
N THR A 6 -17.59 -35.72 81.27
CA THR A 6 -16.67 -36.32 80.30
C THR A 6 -17.41 -37.23 79.33
N THR A 7 -17.05 -37.24 78.03
CA THR A 7 -16.90 -38.50 77.27
C THR A 7 -15.91 -38.34 76.12
N ILE A 8 -14.89 -39.19 76.14
CA ILE A 8 -13.88 -39.44 75.11
C ILE A 8 -14.52 -40.30 74.00
N LEU A 9 -14.22 -40.04 72.73
CA LEU A 9 -14.18 -41.10 71.73
C LEU A 9 -13.04 -40.87 70.75
N ALA A 10 -12.02 -41.71 70.91
CA ALA A 10 -10.94 -41.90 69.96
C ALA A 10 -11.46 -42.73 68.78
N ALA A 11 -11.21 -42.27 67.56
CA ALA A 11 -11.29 -43.10 66.36
C ALA A 11 -10.00 -42.92 65.58
N ALA A 12 -9.06 -43.84 65.82
CA ALA A 12 -7.89 -44.02 64.99
C ALA A 12 -8.32 -44.71 63.69
N VAL A 13 -8.25 -43.98 62.58
CA VAL A 13 -8.32 -44.58 61.24
C VAL A 13 -6.90 -44.55 60.67
N ALA A 14 -6.29 -45.73 60.67
CA ALA A 14 -5.10 -46.00 59.89
C ALA A 14 -5.50 -46.48 58.49
N LEU A 15 -4.55 -46.32 57.54
CA LEU A 15 -4.41 -46.89 56.19
C LEU A 15 -4.65 -45.90 55.03
N PRO A 16 -3.95 -46.06 53.89
CA PRO A 16 -2.58 -46.51 53.68
C PRO A 16 -1.79 -45.54 52.79
N TRP A 17 -0.49 -45.80 52.69
CA TRP A 17 0.45 -45.13 51.80
C TRP A 17 0.02 -45.26 50.33
N GLY A 18 -0.56 -44.21 49.78
CA GLY A 18 -0.63 -44.00 48.34
C GLY A 18 0.49 -43.03 47.94
N VAL A 19 1.65 -43.55 47.59
CA VAL A 19 2.69 -42.77 46.89
C VAL A 19 2.06 -42.36 45.57
N SER A 20 1.49 -41.16 45.52
CA SER A 20 1.15 -40.54 44.26
C SER A 20 2.48 -40.23 43.61
N SER A 21 2.91 -41.11 42.71
CA SER A 21 3.91 -40.77 41.72
C SER A 21 3.32 -39.60 40.93
N LEU A 22 3.65 -38.39 41.41
CA LEU A 22 3.72 -37.19 40.59
C LEU A 22 4.71 -37.52 39.48
N HIS A 23 4.21 -38.22 38.47
CA HIS A 23 4.78 -38.16 37.16
C HIS A 23 4.81 -36.67 36.86
N ALA A 24 6.01 -36.11 36.89
CA ALA A 24 6.30 -34.85 36.26
C ALA A 24 5.86 -35.02 34.80
N GLN A 25 4.60 -34.72 34.52
CA GLN A 25 4.12 -34.49 33.18
C GLN A 25 4.82 -33.21 32.75
N ILE A 26 6.06 -33.37 32.29
CA ILE A 26 6.71 -32.43 31.40
C ILE A 26 5.83 -32.48 30.15
N ARG A 27 4.73 -31.74 30.20
CA ARG A 27 4.02 -31.30 29.00
C ARG A 27 5.05 -30.46 28.29
N GLU A 28 5.69 -31.04 27.29
CA GLU A 28 6.29 -30.26 26.22
C GLU A 28 5.18 -29.33 25.74
N ARG A 29 5.19 -28.07 26.23
CA ARG A 29 4.37 -27.04 25.62
C ARG A 29 4.80 -27.05 24.15
N PRO A 30 3.87 -27.22 23.20
CA PRO A 30 4.23 -27.13 21.80
C PRO A 30 5.05 -25.86 21.65
N ARG A 31 6.22 -25.95 21.02
CA ARG A 31 7.00 -24.77 20.66
C ARG A 31 6.08 -23.90 19.83
N VAL A 32 5.41 -22.95 20.46
CA VAL A 32 4.67 -21.92 19.78
C VAL A 32 5.77 -21.20 19.03
N PHE A 33 5.83 -21.40 17.72
CA PHE A 33 6.57 -20.50 16.87
C PHE A 33 6.04 -19.12 17.22
N ILE A 34 6.82 -18.33 17.97
CA ILE A 34 6.52 -16.93 18.17
C ILE A 34 6.66 -16.34 16.77
N GLN A 35 5.55 -16.35 16.03
CA GLN A 35 5.47 -15.75 14.73
C GLN A 35 5.57 -14.26 14.97
N LYS A 36 6.80 -13.77 15.02
CA LYS A 36 7.06 -12.35 15.14
C LYS A 36 6.32 -11.70 13.97
N PRO A 37 5.35 -10.81 14.23
CA PRO A 37 4.55 -10.24 13.16
C PRO A 37 5.48 -9.58 12.15
N SER A 38 5.22 -9.83 10.86
CA SER A 38 6.03 -9.28 9.77
C SER A 38 6.24 -7.78 9.98
N ARG A 39 7.49 -7.31 9.89
CA ARG A 39 7.80 -5.88 9.93
C ARG A 39 7.52 -5.20 8.58
N PHE A 40 7.17 -5.98 7.57
CA PHE A 40 6.95 -5.53 6.22
C PHE A 40 5.48 -5.63 5.85
N THR A 41 4.96 -4.57 5.24
CA THR A 41 3.60 -4.50 4.69
C THR A 41 3.69 -3.96 3.27
N LEU A 42 2.93 -4.55 2.36
CA LEU A 42 2.78 -4.09 0.98
C LEU A 42 1.34 -3.64 0.75
N GLY A 43 1.17 -2.63 -0.07
CA GLY A 43 -0.13 -2.18 -0.55
C GLY A 43 -0.03 -1.52 -1.90
N GLY A 44 -1.17 -1.19 -2.48
CA GLY A 44 -1.26 -0.50 -3.74
C GLY A 44 -2.70 -0.18 -4.10
N GLY A 45 -2.87 0.62 -5.14
CA GLY A 45 -4.15 1.18 -5.54
C GLY A 45 -4.23 1.43 -7.04
N LEU A 46 -5.46 1.66 -7.49
CA LEU A 46 -5.74 2.21 -8.81
C LEU A 46 -6.02 3.70 -8.68
N LEU A 47 -5.56 4.45 -9.65
CA LEU A 47 -5.70 5.90 -9.70
C LEU A 47 -6.62 6.26 -10.87
N LEU A 48 -7.54 7.18 -10.62
CA LEU A 48 -8.39 7.77 -11.64
C LEU A 48 -8.20 9.28 -11.56
N SER A 49 -7.77 9.87 -12.67
CA SER A 49 -7.64 11.32 -12.81
C SER A 49 -8.90 11.86 -13.49
N GLN A 50 -9.55 12.82 -12.86
CA GLN A 50 -10.71 13.51 -13.42
C GLN A 50 -10.40 15.02 -13.48
N PRO A 51 -10.08 15.56 -14.67
CA PRO A 51 -9.84 16.99 -14.81
C PRO A 51 -11.10 17.81 -14.46
N LYS A 52 -10.89 19.04 -13.95
CA LYS A 52 -11.95 19.94 -13.46
C LYS A 52 -11.80 21.33 -14.06
N GLY A 53 -12.91 22.04 -14.20
CA GLY A 53 -12.94 23.40 -14.75
C GLY A 53 -12.45 23.44 -16.20
N ASP A 54 -11.70 24.49 -16.55
CA ASP A 54 -11.21 24.71 -17.91
C ASP A 54 -10.23 23.62 -18.39
N LEU A 55 -9.62 22.87 -17.46
CA LEU A 55 -8.74 21.75 -17.79
C LEU A 55 -9.52 20.57 -18.40
N ALA A 56 -10.79 20.39 -18.03
CA ALA A 56 -11.63 19.32 -18.56
C ALA A 56 -12.00 19.53 -20.05
N ASN A 57 -11.83 20.74 -20.57
CA ASN A 57 -12.10 21.05 -21.98
C ASN A 57 -10.93 20.65 -22.90
N ASN A 58 -9.76 20.38 -22.33
CA ASN A 58 -8.53 20.15 -23.10
C ASN A 58 -7.93 18.76 -22.84
N ILE A 59 -8.35 18.06 -21.80
CA ILE A 59 -7.75 16.81 -21.37
C ILE A 59 -8.83 15.80 -20.95
N ASP A 60 -8.70 14.56 -21.43
CA ASP A 60 -9.53 13.42 -21.04
C ASP A 60 -9.26 12.92 -19.61
N ASN A 61 -10.16 12.10 -19.08
CA ASN A 61 -9.90 11.35 -17.84
C ASN A 61 -8.64 10.47 -17.98
N GLY A 62 -7.92 10.34 -16.89
CA GLY A 62 -6.69 9.55 -16.79
C GLY A 62 -6.84 8.34 -15.88
N PHE A 63 -5.92 7.38 -16.02
CA PHE A 63 -5.85 6.20 -15.16
C PHE A 63 -4.40 5.91 -14.76
N GLY A 64 -4.21 5.22 -13.65
CA GLY A 64 -2.90 4.87 -13.14
C GLY A 64 -2.96 3.84 -12.04
N ALA A 65 -1.81 3.57 -11.45
CA ALA A 65 -1.69 2.70 -10.29
C ALA A 65 -0.52 3.16 -9.41
N ASP A 66 -0.61 2.81 -8.13
CA ASP A 66 0.44 3.03 -7.15
C ASP A 66 0.66 1.77 -6.33
N PHE A 67 1.89 1.66 -5.81
CA PHE A 67 2.32 0.61 -4.90
C PHE A 67 3.15 1.25 -3.81
N TYR A 68 3.04 0.68 -2.61
CA TYR A 68 3.86 1.09 -1.49
C TYR A 68 4.31 -0.08 -0.64
N GLY A 69 5.50 0.07 -0.06
CA GLY A 69 6.05 -0.81 0.96
C GLY A 69 6.26 -0.05 2.26
N LEU A 70 5.91 -0.68 3.39
CA LEU A 70 6.15 -0.17 4.73
C LEU A 70 7.09 -1.11 5.47
N PHE A 71 8.12 -0.54 6.07
CA PHE A 71 8.99 -1.23 7.01
C PHE A 71 8.86 -0.59 8.40
N ARG A 72 8.27 -1.32 9.35
CA ARG A 72 8.07 -0.84 10.72
C ARG A 72 9.42 -0.71 11.45
N LEU A 73 9.73 0.50 11.91
CA LEU A 73 10.96 0.78 12.65
C LEU A 73 10.83 0.41 14.12
N ASP A 74 9.63 0.52 14.69
CA ASP A 74 9.29 0.12 16.05
C ASP A 74 8.43 -1.17 16.11
N GLN A 75 8.20 -1.69 17.33
CA GLN A 75 7.44 -2.93 17.53
C GLN A 75 5.93 -2.72 17.34
N ASP A 76 5.43 -1.54 17.67
CA ASP A 76 4.00 -1.17 17.65
C ASP A 76 3.56 -0.66 16.26
N GLY A 77 4.52 -0.34 15.39
CA GLY A 77 4.28 0.21 14.05
C GLY A 77 3.85 1.68 14.06
N VAL A 78 4.17 2.42 15.13
CA VAL A 78 3.93 3.87 15.21
C VAL A 78 4.75 4.61 14.17
N LEU A 79 5.98 4.18 13.92
CA LEU A 79 6.91 4.78 12.97
C LEU A 79 7.37 3.72 11.95
N SER A 80 7.15 4.01 10.68
CA SER A 80 7.57 3.14 9.58
C SER A 80 8.35 3.92 8.53
N LEU A 81 9.28 3.26 7.86
CA LEU A 81 9.83 3.74 6.60
C LEU A 81 8.91 3.30 5.47
N ARG A 82 8.50 4.25 4.63
CA ARG A 82 7.64 4.04 3.48
C ARG A 82 8.43 4.26 2.19
N ALA A 83 8.24 3.37 1.23
CA ALA A 83 8.65 3.57 -0.15
C ALA A 83 7.41 3.49 -1.05
N ASP A 84 7.29 4.42 -1.98
CA ASP A 84 6.20 4.54 -2.94
C ASP A 84 6.74 4.45 -4.37
N LEU A 85 5.98 3.79 -5.24
CA LEU A 85 6.21 3.74 -6.68
C LEU A 85 4.87 3.79 -7.37
N GLY A 86 4.73 4.63 -8.39
CA GLY A 86 3.50 4.64 -9.17
C GLY A 86 3.61 5.42 -10.45
N GLY A 87 2.54 5.35 -11.22
CA GLY A 87 2.42 6.09 -12.47
C GLY A 87 0.97 6.29 -12.85
N ALA A 88 0.70 7.39 -13.53
CA ALA A 88 -0.62 7.71 -14.06
C ALA A 88 -0.52 8.43 -15.40
N GLN A 89 -1.33 8.01 -16.36
CA GLN A 89 -1.62 8.82 -17.54
C GLN A 89 -2.56 9.94 -17.10
N TYR A 90 -2.13 11.19 -17.22
CA TYR A 90 -2.92 12.34 -16.76
C TYR A 90 -3.54 13.13 -17.91
N GLY A 91 -3.18 12.83 -19.16
CA GLY A 91 -3.82 13.46 -20.30
C GLY A 91 -3.55 12.79 -21.63
N ARG A 92 -4.50 12.98 -22.56
CA ARG A 92 -4.41 12.57 -23.95
C ARG A 92 -4.99 13.69 -24.80
N GLU A 93 -4.24 14.10 -25.81
CA GLU A 93 -4.68 15.07 -26.80
C GLU A 93 -4.54 14.45 -28.19
N THR A 94 -5.59 14.51 -28.99
CA THR A 94 -5.57 14.05 -30.38
C THR A 94 -5.79 15.25 -31.27
N GLN A 95 -4.79 15.63 -32.07
CA GLN A 95 -4.92 16.67 -33.08
C GLN A 95 -4.81 16.06 -34.48
N THR A 96 -5.81 16.31 -35.32
CA THR A 96 -5.76 15.96 -36.74
C THR A 96 -5.08 17.09 -37.51
N ALA A 97 -3.88 16.84 -38.02
CA ALA A 97 -3.12 17.82 -38.79
C ALA A 97 -3.20 17.52 -40.31
N PRO A 98 -3.47 18.54 -41.16
CA PRO A 98 -3.42 18.36 -42.60
C PRO A 98 -1.96 18.24 -43.09
N TYR A 99 -1.72 17.34 -44.06
CA TYR A 99 -0.41 17.21 -44.69
C TYR A 99 -0.02 18.47 -45.48
N ALA A 100 1.25 18.88 -45.38
CA ALA A 100 1.76 20.14 -45.95
C ALA A 100 1.59 20.30 -47.47
N PHE A 101 1.28 19.23 -48.21
CA PHE A 101 1.11 19.23 -49.67
C PHE A 101 -0.33 18.93 -50.15
N GLY A 102 -1.34 18.94 -49.26
CA GLY A 102 -2.76 18.94 -49.66
C GLY A 102 -3.72 18.28 -48.66
N PRO A 103 -5.02 18.61 -48.71
CA PRO A 103 -6.03 18.17 -47.73
C PRO A 103 -6.49 16.71 -47.88
N ARG A 104 -5.87 15.92 -48.77
CA ARG A 104 -6.31 14.54 -49.10
C ARG A 104 -5.72 13.45 -48.20
N VAL A 105 -4.70 13.78 -47.39
CA VAL A 105 -4.09 12.85 -46.44
C VAL A 105 -4.03 13.56 -45.09
N GLY A 106 -4.84 13.10 -44.13
CA GLY A 106 -4.82 13.56 -42.75
C GLY A 106 -3.98 12.61 -41.90
N PHE A 107 -3.22 13.15 -40.94
CA PHE A 107 -2.57 12.35 -39.91
C PHE A 107 -3.12 12.76 -38.55
N ASP A 108 -3.42 11.76 -37.71
CA ASP A 108 -3.81 11.99 -36.33
C ASP A 108 -2.56 11.94 -35.46
N VAL A 109 -2.24 13.05 -34.80
CA VAL A 109 -1.16 13.13 -33.82
C VAL A 109 -1.78 12.91 -32.45
N GLU A 110 -1.53 11.75 -31.85
CA GLU A 110 -1.93 11.45 -30.47
C GLU A 110 -0.76 11.79 -29.54
N THR A 111 -0.96 12.74 -28.64
CA THR A 111 -0.03 13.11 -27.58
C THR A 111 -0.56 12.61 -26.24
N THR A 112 0.14 11.65 -25.64
CA THR A 112 -0.16 11.12 -24.31
C THR A 112 0.82 11.67 -23.29
N ASN A 113 0.27 12.15 -22.17
CA ASN A 113 1.04 12.66 -21.05
C ASN A 113 0.92 11.72 -19.85
N SER A 114 2.07 11.27 -19.34
CA SER A 114 2.16 10.40 -18.17
C SER A 114 3.09 10.96 -17.11
N ILE A 115 2.78 10.66 -15.86
CA ILE A 115 3.59 10.99 -14.70
C ILE A 115 3.99 9.69 -14.02
N ASN A 116 5.27 9.53 -13.69
CA ASN A 116 5.78 8.43 -12.88
C ASN A 116 6.45 9.01 -11.65
N TRP A 117 6.40 8.31 -10.53
CA TRP A 117 7.11 8.74 -9.32
C TRP A 117 7.67 7.56 -8.56
N ALA A 118 8.77 7.84 -7.87
CA ALA A 118 9.30 6.99 -6.82
C ALA A 118 9.62 7.89 -5.62
N ALA A 119 9.27 7.45 -4.42
CA ALA A 119 9.51 8.23 -3.21
C ALA A 119 9.84 7.36 -2.01
N ILE A 120 10.53 7.96 -1.04
CA ILE A 120 10.87 7.32 0.23
C ILE A 120 10.78 8.32 1.38
N GLY A 121 10.25 7.88 2.52
CA GLY A 121 10.15 8.74 3.69
C GLY A 121 9.46 8.09 4.89
N PRO A 122 9.42 8.78 6.03
CA PRO A 122 8.73 8.29 7.22
C PRO A 122 7.20 8.32 7.08
N GLN A 123 6.55 7.34 7.70
CA GLN A 123 5.12 7.29 7.96
C GLN A 123 4.87 7.08 9.45
N ILE A 124 3.99 7.90 10.02
CA ILE A 124 3.47 7.73 11.38
C ILE A 124 2.04 7.18 11.33
N MET A 125 1.70 6.26 12.23
CA MET A 125 0.39 5.64 12.30
C MET A 125 -0.06 5.45 13.76
N ALA A 126 -1.37 5.54 14.01
CA ALA A 126 -1.90 5.14 15.31
C ALA A 126 -1.51 3.68 15.65
N PRO A 127 -1.05 3.38 16.88
CA PRO A 127 -0.50 2.07 17.24
C PRO A 127 -1.55 0.96 17.25
N ALA A 128 -2.78 1.27 17.65
CA ALA A 128 -3.84 0.28 17.84
C ALA A 128 -5.22 0.85 17.46
N GLY A 129 -6.16 -0.05 17.15
CA GLY A 129 -7.54 0.28 16.81
C GLY A 129 -8.02 -0.42 15.54
N ARG A 130 -9.35 -0.48 15.36
CA ARG A 130 -10.00 -1.00 14.14
C ARG A 130 -9.82 -0.06 12.93
N VAL A 131 -9.61 1.22 13.19
CA VAL A 131 -9.30 2.26 12.21
C VAL A 131 -8.08 3.00 12.73
N ARG A 132 -7.01 3.01 11.95
CA ARG A 132 -5.71 3.57 12.35
C ARG A 132 -5.34 4.70 11.39
N PRO A 133 -5.56 5.97 11.77
CA PRO A 133 -5.13 7.07 10.93
C PRO A 133 -3.60 7.08 10.79
N TYR A 134 -3.11 7.49 9.64
CA TYR A 134 -1.69 7.64 9.34
C TYR A 134 -1.41 8.91 8.54
N GLY A 135 -0.17 9.39 8.65
CA GLY A 135 0.38 10.48 7.85
C GLY A 135 1.80 10.14 7.43
N ASN A 136 2.21 10.57 6.24
CA ASN A 136 3.55 10.39 5.70
C ASN A 136 4.09 11.68 5.08
N VAL A 137 5.42 11.75 5.07
CA VAL A 137 6.18 12.75 4.32
C VAL A 137 7.31 12.01 3.61
N SER A 138 7.47 12.25 2.32
CA SER A 138 8.44 11.55 1.49
C SER A 138 9.21 12.51 0.60
N LEU A 139 10.46 12.17 0.36
CA LEU A 139 11.26 12.76 -0.71
C LEU A 139 11.15 11.85 -1.92
N GLY A 140 10.84 12.44 -3.07
CA GLY A 140 10.62 11.68 -4.29
C GLY A 140 11.32 12.26 -5.49
N VAL A 141 11.33 11.45 -6.53
CA VAL A 141 11.58 11.84 -7.91
C VAL A 141 10.29 11.67 -8.69
N MET A 142 9.98 12.65 -9.52
CA MET A 142 8.89 12.59 -10.49
C MET A 142 9.50 12.68 -11.89
N ASP A 143 9.05 11.80 -12.77
CA ASP A 143 9.36 11.82 -14.20
C ASP A 143 8.07 12.11 -14.97
N PHE A 144 8.13 13.16 -15.79
CA PHE A 144 7.02 13.59 -16.63
C PHE A 144 7.36 13.21 -18.06
N THR A 145 6.65 12.21 -18.59
CA THR A 145 6.85 11.76 -19.98
C THR A 145 5.72 12.28 -20.85
N THR A 146 6.06 12.98 -21.92
CA THR A 146 5.14 13.36 -22.99
C THR A 146 5.50 12.58 -24.24
N ARG A 147 4.61 11.70 -24.69
CA ARG A 147 4.80 10.87 -25.88
C ARG A 147 3.85 11.30 -26.99
N SER A 148 4.39 11.75 -28.11
CA SER A 148 3.63 12.05 -29.32
C SER A 148 3.82 10.95 -30.36
N ALA A 149 2.73 10.39 -30.86
CA ALA A 149 2.70 9.35 -31.89
C ALA A 149 1.87 9.83 -33.08
N VAL A 150 2.42 9.68 -34.29
CA VAL A 150 1.69 9.96 -35.54
C VAL A 150 1.01 8.67 -35.99
N ARG A 151 -0.33 8.67 -36.01
CA ARG A 151 -1.18 7.59 -36.53
C ARG A 151 -1.75 7.99 -37.89
N GLY A 152 -1.87 7.02 -38.79
CA GLY A 152 -2.49 7.20 -40.11
C GLY A 152 -4.01 7.15 -40.04
N THR A 153 -4.68 7.89 -40.93
CA THR A 153 -6.15 7.87 -41.08
C THR A 153 -6.59 6.99 -42.27
N GLY A 154 -7.82 6.47 -42.24
CA GLY A 154 -8.42 5.69 -43.35
C GLY A 154 -8.07 4.20 -43.34
N GLN A 155 -7.58 3.63 -44.44
CA GLN A 155 -7.27 2.19 -44.57
C GLN A 155 -6.08 1.69 -43.74
N TYR A 156 -5.44 2.56 -42.95
CA TYR A 156 -4.26 2.27 -42.11
C TYR A 156 -4.48 2.65 -40.63
N GLU A 157 -5.74 2.71 -40.21
CA GLU A 157 -6.15 3.00 -38.83
C GLU A 157 -5.43 2.06 -37.84
N GLY A 158 -4.66 2.64 -36.91
CA GLY A 158 -3.92 1.89 -35.87
C GLY A 158 -2.43 1.62 -36.12
N GLN A 159 -1.87 2.03 -37.27
CA GLN A 159 -0.41 1.94 -37.49
C GLN A 159 0.30 3.22 -37.02
N THR A 160 1.24 3.06 -36.07
CA THR A 160 2.11 4.13 -35.57
C THR A 160 3.33 4.26 -36.49
N PHE A 161 3.48 5.41 -37.16
CA PHE A 161 4.54 5.61 -38.16
C PHE A 161 5.85 6.13 -37.56
N ALA A 162 5.77 6.84 -36.43
CA ALA A 162 6.92 7.29 -35.64
C ALA A 162 6.46 7.66 -34.22
N SER A 163 7.28 7.35 -33.22
CA SER A 163 7.11 7.80 -31.84
C SER A 163 8.40 8.44 -31.35
N THR A 164 8.31 9.59 -30.69
CA THR A 164 9.46 10.23 -30.04
C THR A 164 9.10 10.51 -28.58
N ASP A 165 10.05 10.24 -27.67
CA ASP A 165 9.97 10.71 -26.29
C ASP A 165 10.55 12.13 -26.29
N ASN A 166 9.68 13.13 -26.12
CA ASN A 166 10.02 14.53 -26.39
C ASN A 166 10.79 15.20 -25.22
N GLN A 167 10.59 14.75 -23.97
CA GLN A 167 11.18 15.34 -22.75
C GLN A 167 11.19 14.29 -21.61
N SER A 168 12.26 14.26 -20.82
CA SER A 168 12.34 13.51 -19.55
C SER A 168 13.06 14.37 -18.50
N ASP A 169 12.30 14.94 -17.56
CA ASP A 169 12.84 15.79 -16.50
C ASP A 169 12.62 15.12 -15.13
N ASN A 170 13.71 14.68 -14.51
CA ASN A 170 13.71 14.13 -13.16
C ASN A 170 13.72 15.27 -12.14
N THR A 171 12.57 15.56 -11.54
CA THR A 171 12.45 16.61 -10.52
C THR A 171 12.39 16.02 -9.12
N ARG A 172 13.15 16.61 -8.18
CA ARG A 172 13.05 16.29 -6.75
C ARG A 172 11.80 16.93 -6.18
N THR A 173 11.02 16.16 -5.43
CA THR A 173 9.74 16.60 -4.89
C THR A 173 9.58 16.20 -3.43
N TRP A 174 8.77 16.95 -2.70
CA TRP A 174 8.26 16.55 -1.39
C TRP A 174 6.82 16.07 -1.58
N ILE A 175 6.52 14.89 -1.06
CA ILE A 175 5.20 14.27 -1.12
C ILE A 175 4.66 14.19 0.31
N PHE A 176 3.43 14.64 0.50
CA PHE A 176 2.71 14.52 1.76
C PHE A 176 1.46 13.70 1.52
N GLY A 177 1.17 12.77 2.43
CA GLY A 177 0.03 11.88 2.32
C GLY A 177 -0.53 11.50 3.67
N GLY A 178 -1.75 11.00 3.67
CA GLY A 178 -2.41 10.50 4.87
C GLY A 178 -3.64 9.69 4.52
N GLY A 179 -4.10 8.90 5.48
CA GLY A 179 -5.24 8.04 5.26
C GLY A 179 -5.63 7.25 6.50
N LEU A 180 -6.51 6.27 6.28
CA LEU A 180 -6.99 5.36 7.32
C LEU A 180 -6.58 3.94 6.98
N TYR A 181 -5.93 3.26 7.91
CA TYR A 181 -5.62 1.84 7.81
C TYR A 181 -6.67 1.03 8.56
N ILE A 182 -7.25 0.05 7.88
CA ILE A 182 -8.23 -0.89 8.42
C ILE A 182 -7.63 -2.30 8.27
N PRO A 183 -7.28 -2.98 9.37
CA PRO A 183 -6.69 -4.32 9.33
C PRO A 183 -7.65 -5.40 8.83
#